data_AF-A0A355GB46-F1
#
_entry.id   AF-A0A355GB46-F1
#
_cell.length_a   1.000
_cell.length_b   1.000
_cell.length_c   1.000
_cell.angle_alpha   90.00
_cell.angle_beta   90.00
_cell.angle_gamma   90.00
#
_symmetry.space_group_name_H-M   'P 1'
#
loop_
_entity.id
_entity.type
_entity.pdbx_description
1 polymer ?
#
loop_
_entity_poly.entity_id
_entity_poly.type
_entity_poly.pdbx_seq_one_letter_code
_entity_poly.pdbx_strand_id
1 'polypeptide(L)'
;MNHILPDYYVSEATWFYLSLLLSLAVFFRFDRILSLRNLDLVLLLSISPGLLLLSDRPVLGNIWLFAGTGLFVIRMCVDCYFQRRPRGEQNLNSFGMAFLCISIFAFFIVRVFTEIPAPETIQTVRQADSLLSMQDVSASQQQTHLEAGPTARLLAAPVVPLSNAVVQGGA
;
A
#
# COMPACT_ATOMS: atom_id res chain seq x y z
N MET A 1 -14.96 1.62 -10.16
CA MET A 1 -14.77 1.63 -8.70
C MET A 1 -15.32 2.89 -8.01
N ASN A 2 -15.58 3.99 -8.73
CA ASN A 2 -16.14 5.23 -8.15
C ASN A 2 -17.60 5.14 -7.67
N HIS A 3 -18.30 4.05 -8.00
CA HIS A 3 -19.72 3.87 -7.66
C HIS A 3 -19.94 3.20 -6.28
N ILE A 4 -18.90 2.64 -5.69
CA ILE A 4 -18.94 1.88 -4.42
C ILE A 4 -18.18 2.56 -3.28
N LEU A 5 -17.19 3.40 -3.58
CA LEU A 5 -16.38 4.15 -2.60
C LEU A 5 -16.03 5.54 -3.20
N PRO A 6 -16.93 6.53 -3.12
CA PRO A 6 -16.78 7.82 -3.80
C PRO A 6 -15.55 8.63 -3.35
N ASP A 7 -15.01 8.38 -2.15
CA ASP A 7 -13.89 9.15 -1.56
C ASP A 7 -12.57 8.35 -1.44
N TYR A 8 -12.50 7.12 -1.95
CA TYR A 8 -11.29 6.30 -1.86
C TYR A 8 -10.38 6.50 -3.08
N TYR A 9 -9.44 7.44 -2.98
CA TYR A 9 -8.38 7.65 -3.97
C TYR A 9 -7.06 7.03 -3.51
N VAL A 10 -6.48 6.18 -4.35
CA VAL A 10 -5.13 5.64 -4.12
C VAL A 10 -4.18 6.38 -5.04
N SER A 11 -3.15 7.00 -4.47
CA SER A 11 -2.16 7.74 -5.25
C SER A 11 -1.43 6.85 -6.25
N GLU A 12 -1.06 7.39 -7.40
CA GLU A 12 -0.30 6.69 -8.45
C GLU A 12 1.02 6.11 -7.91
N ALA A 13 1.68 6.85 -7.03
CA ALA A 13 2.89 6.39 -6.34
C ALA A 13 2.65 5.12 -5.51
N THR A 14 1.50 4.99 -4.85
CA THR A 14 1.17 3.79 -4.07
C THR A 14 1.07 2.56 -4.98
N TRP A 15 0.38 2.69 -6.11
CA TRP A 15 0.28 1.61 -7.11
C TRP A 15 1.64 1.22 -7.67
N PHE A 16 2.50 2.21 -7.94
CA PHE A 16 3.86 1.97 -8.37
C PHE A 16 4.67 1.18 -7.32
N TYR A 17 4.66 1.61 -6.06
CA TYR A 17 5.40 0.93 -4.99
C TYR A 17 4.90 -0.51 -4.74
N LEU A 18 3.58 -0.72 -4.72
CA LEU A 18 3.01 -2.06 -4.55
C LEU A 18 3.36 -2.99 -5.71
N SER A 19 3.28 -2.48 -6.95
CA SER A 19 3.64 -3.26 -8.14
C SER A 19 5.13 -3.59 -8.16
N LEU A 20 6.00 -2.64 -7.81
CA LEU A 20 7.44 -2.84 -7.73
C LEU A 20 7.78 -3.91 -6.68
N LEU A 21 7.24 -3.78 -5.46
CA LEU A 21 7.45 -4.74 -4.37
C LEU A 21 6.98 -6.14 -4.77
N LEU A 22 5.81 -6.26 -5.42
CA LEU A 22 5.29 -7.52 -5.92
C LEU A 22 6.17 -8.11 -7.02
N SER A 23 6.60 -7.30 -8.00
CA SER A 23 7.52 -7.73 -9.06
C SER A 23 8.83 -8.24 -8.48
N LEU A 24 9.40 -7.56 -7.48
CA LEU A 24 10.58 -8.05 -6.76
C LEU A 24 10.27 -9.38 -6.05
N ALA A 25 9.19 -9.47 -5.28
CA ALA A 25 8.85 -10.70 -4.55
C ALA A 25 8.66 -11.93 -5.45
N VAL A 26 8.06 -11.73 -6.63
CA VAL A 26 7.71 -12.81 -7.56
C VAL A 26 8.86 -13.20 -8.48
N PHE A 27 9.71 -12.27 -8.89
CA PHE A 27 10.73 -12.56 -9.91
C PHE A 27 12.17 -12.56 -9.35
N PHE A 28 12.40 -11.93 -8.21
CA PHE A 28 13.70 -11.92 -7.55
C PHE A 28 13.98 -13.28 -6.89
N ARG A 29 15.11 -13.89 -7.26
CA ARG A 29 15.56 -15.15 -6.66
C ARG A 29 16.53 -14.86 -5.52
N PHE A 30 16.07 -15.07 -4.28
CA PHE A 30 16.86 -14.84 -3.05
C PHE A 30 18.00 -15.83 -2.83
N ASP A 31 17.95 -17.00 -3.46
CA ASP A 31 18.94 -18.08 -3.29
C ASP A 31 20.31 -17.77 -3.94
N ARG A 32 20.30 -17.05 -5.07
CA ARG A 32 21.51 -16.60 -5.77
C ARG A 32 21.29 -15.23 -6.40
N ILE A 33 21.96 -14.23 -5.83
CA ILE A 33 21.80 -12.81 -6.21
C ILE A 33 22.18 -12.59 -7.69
N LEU A 34 23.15 -13.33 -8.24
CA LEU A 34 23.58 -13.23 -9.64
C LEU A 34 22.98 -14.34 -10.52
N SER A 35 21.68 -14.58 -10.40
CA SER A 35 20.96 -15.45 -11.34
C SER A 35 20.65 -14.70 -12.64
N LEU A 36 20.69 -15.40 -13.77
CA LEU A 36 20.32 -14.85 -15.10
C LEU A 36 18.95 -14.16 -15.07
N ARG A 37 18.01 -14.67 -14.26
CA ARG A 37 16.69 -14.09 -14.07
C ARG A 37 16.71 -12.77 -13.30
N ASN A 38 17.52 -12.69 -12.25
CA ASN A 38 17.62 -11.47 -11.46
C ASN A 38 18.32 -10.37 -12.26
N LEU A 39 19.33 -10.74 -13.05
CA LEU A 39 19.98 -9.86 -14.00
C LEU A 39 18.97 -9.31 -15.02
N ASP A 40 18.11 -10.17 -15.59
CA ASP A 40 17.02 -9.77 -16.50
C ASP A 40 16.06 -8.76 -15.85
N LEU A 41 15.64 -8.99 -14.59
CA LEU A 41 14.80 -8.06 -13.85
C LEU A 41 15.49 -6.72 -13.56
N VAL A 42 16.75 -6.74 -13.15
CA VAL A 42 17.54 -5.53 -12.90
C VAL A 42 17.69 -4.72 -14.19
N LEU A 43 17.94 -5.39 -15.32
CA LEU A 43 18.00 -4.74 -16.63
C LEU A 43 16.67 -4.09 -16.99
N LEU A 44 15.53 -4.77 -16.79
CA LEU A 44 14.21 -4.20 -17.03
C LEU A 44 13.97 -2.96 -16.14
N LEU A 45 14.32 -3.05 -14.87
CA LEU A 45 14.18 -1.95 -13.93
C LEU A 45 15.11 -0.77 -14.27
N SER A 46 16.30 -1.06 -14.82
CA SER A 46 17.31 -0.06 -15.20
C SER A 46 16.96 0.75 -16.46
N ILE A 47 15.98 0.30 -17.26
CA ILE A 47 15.47 1.07 -18.41
C ILE A 47 14.79 2.36 -17.93
N SER A 48 14.02 2.30 -16.84
CA SER A 48 13.30 3.45 -16.29
C SER A 48 14.23 4.64 -15.94
N PRO A 49 15.31 4.46 -15.15
CA PRO A 49 16.27 5.55 -14.91
C PRO A 49 17.07 5.92 -16.16
N GLY A 50 17.31 4.98 -17.08
CA GLY A 50 17.95 5.28 -18.38
C GLY A 50 17.13 6.27 -19.22
N LEU A 51 15.81 6.14 -19.19
CA LEU A 51 14.89 7.05 -19.86
C LEU A 51 14.85 8.43 -19.18
N LEU A 52 14.91 8.46 -17.85
CA LEU A 52 14.95 9.71 -17.08
C LEU A 52 16.25 10.49 -17.35
N LEU A 53 17.39 9.79 -17.42
CA LEU A 53 18.68 10.40 -17.75
C LEU A 53 18.73 11.04 -19.14
N LEU A 54 17.87 10.60 -20.07
CA LEU A 54 17.77 11.19 -21.40
C LEU A 54 17.33 12.67 -21.33
N SER A 55 16.52 13.04 -20.34
CA SER A 55 16.03 14.41 -20.14
C SER A 55 17.13 15.37 -19.69
N ASP A 56 17.98 14.95 -18.74
CA ASP A 56 19.04 15.81 -18.18
C ASP A 56 20.36 15.72 -18.96
N ARG A 57 20.74 14.51 -19.39
CA ARG A 57 22.04 14.24 -20.03
C ARG A 57 21.87 13.23 -21.16
N PRO A 58 21.52 13.69 -22.38
CA PRO A 58 21.09 12.81 -23.46
C PRO A 58 22.18 11.83 -23.92
N VAL A 59 23.46 12.24 -23.87
CA VAL A 59 24.59 11.36 -24.24
C VAL A 59 24.72 10.19 -23.25
N LEU A 60 24.62 10.46 -21.95
CA LEU A 60 24.70 9.42 -20.92
C LEU A 60 23.47 8.52 -20.96
N GLY A 61 22.27 9.08 -21.15
CA GLY A 61 21.03 8.32 -21.32
C GLY A 61 21.10 7.39 -22.54
N ASN A 62 21.58 7.88 -23.68
CA ASN A 62 21.75 7.07 -24.88
C ASN A 62 22.77 5.93 -24.69
N ILE A 63 23.93 6.21 -24.07
CA ILE A 63 24.92 5.17 -23.76
C ILE A 63 24.33 4.13 -22.80
N TRP A 64 23.59 4.57 -21.77
CA TRP A 64 22.96 3.70 -20.79
C TRP A 64 21.90 2.78 -21.43
N LEU A 65 20.99 3.35 -22.22
CA LEU A 65 19.94 2.60 -22.92
C LEU A 65 20.53 1.66 -23.97
N PHE A 66 21.56 2.11 -24.71
CA PHE A 66 22.26 1.27 -25.69
C PHE A 66 22.99 0.10 -25.01
N ALA A 67 23.68 0.34 -23.90
CA ALA A 67 24.34 -0.71 -23.13
C ALA A 67 23.31 -1.69 -22.55
N GLY A 68 22.22 -1.20 -21.97
CA GLY A 68 21.15 -2.04 -21.41
C GLY A 68 20.47 -2.91 -22.46
N THR A 69 20.08 -2.33 -23.59
CA THR A 69 19.49 -3.07 -24.72
C THR A 69 20.49 -4.04 -25.36
N GLY A 70 21.75 -3.66 -25.51
CA GLY A 70 22.82 -4.56 -25.97
C GLY A 70 22.99 -5.76 -25.04
N LEU A 71 22.95 -5.55 -23.73
CA LEU A 71 23.07 -6.64 -22.75
C LEU A 71 21.85 -7.59 -22.77
N PHE A 72 20.64 -7.08 -23.04
CA PHE A 72 19.46 -7.91 -23.30
C PHE A 72 19.63 -8.81 -24.53
N VAL A 73 20.13 -8.26 -25.64
CA VAL A 73 20.37 -9.02 -26.87
C VAL A 73 21.40 -10.11 -26.64
N ILE A 74 22.51 -9.78 -25.96
CA ILE A 74 23.53 -10.76 -25.57
C ILE A 74 22.89 -11.86 -24.69
N ARG A 75 22.07 -11.48 -23.71
CA ARG A 75 21.38 -12.43 -22.82
C ARG A 75 20.43 -13.34 -23.60
N MET A 76 19.68 -12.82 -24.57
CA MET A 76 18.81 -13.64 -25.43
C MET A 76 19.63 -14.61 -26.31
N CYS A 77 20.79 -14.19 -26.79
CA CYS A 77 21.70 -15.08 -27.53
C CYS A 77 22.26 -16.21 -26.64
N VAL A 78 22.63 -15.87 -25.40
CA VAL A 78 23.08 -16.84 -24.40
C VAL A 78 21.95 -17.81 -24.01
N ASP A 79 20.70 -17.36 -23.96
CA ASP A 79 19.53 -18.20 -23.70
C ASP A 79 19.39 -19.34 -24.74
N CYS A 80 19.66 -19.04 -26.02
CA CYS A 80 19.68 -20.04 -27.10
C CYS A 80 20.77 -21.11 -26.90
N TYR A 81 21.86 -20.78 -26.20
CA TYR A 81 22.96 -21.71 -25.90
C TYR A 81 22.59 -22.70 -24.79
N PHE A 82 21.74 -22.30 -23.83
CA PHE A 82 21.28 -23.16 -22.74
C PHE A 82 20.12 -24.08 -23.20
N GLN A 83 20.40 -25.03 -24.09
CA GLN A 83 19.43 -26.02 -24.59
C GLN A 83 19.00 -27.09 -23.57
N ARG A 84 19.55 -27.06 -22.35
CA ARG A 84 19.11 -27.92 -21.23
C ARG A 84 18.40 -27.04 -20.23
N ARG A 85 17.07 -27.00 -20.26
CA ARG A 85 16.25 -26.26 -19.28
C ARG A 85 16.43 -26.94 -17.92
N PRO A 86 17.28 -26.42 -17.01
CA PRO A 86 17.28 -26.92 -15.63
C PRO A 86 15.91 -26.53 -15.08
N ARG A 87 15.17 -27.48 -14.49
CA ARG A 87 13.81 -27.22 -14.01
C ARG A 87 13.83 -26.00 -13.11
N GLY A 88 13.20 -24.92 -13.59
CA GLY A 88 13.14 -23.67 -12.86
C GLY A 88 12.48 -23.93 -11.52
N GLU A 89 13.20 -23.64 -10.45
CA GLU A 89 12.66 -23.67 -9.10
C GLU A 89 11.42 -22.79 -9.02
N GLN A 90 10.50 -23.14 -8.12
CA GLN A 90 9.23 -22.45 -7.97
C GLN A 90 9.45 -20.93 -7.87
N ASN A 91 8.77 -20.19 -8.75
CA ASN A 91 8.98 -18.76 -8.91
C ASN A 91 8.69 -17.96 -7.63
N LEU A 92 7.74 -18.46 -6.83
CA LEU A 92 7.40 -17.93 -5.53
C LEU A 92 7.98 -18.86 -4.45
N ASN A 93 9.24 -18.63 -4.10
CA ASN A 93 9.92 -19.36 -3.02
C ASN A 93 9.39 -18.90 -1.65
N SER A 94 9.59 -19.71 -0.61
CA SER A 94 9.29 -19.38 0.79
C SER A 94 9.88 -18.02 1.19
N PHE A 95 11.10 -17.71 0.74
CA PHE A 95 11.72 -16.39 0.94
C PHE A 95 10.95 -15.24 0.27
N GLY A 96 10.39 -15.44 -0.92
CA GLY A 96 9.58 -14.43 -1.62
C GLY A 96 8.25 -14.17 -0.92
N MET A 97 7.61 -15.23 -0.39
CA MET A 97 6.41 -15.10 0.44
C MET A 97 6.68 -14.33 1.73
N ALA A 98 7.79 -14.64 2.42
CA ALA A 98 8.18 -13.94 3.64
C ALA A 98 8.49 -12.46 3.37
N PHE A 99 9.24 -12.16 2.31
CA PHE A 99 9.54 -10.79 1.88
C PHE A 99 8.26 -10.00 1.57
N LEU A 100 7.33 -10.60 0.82
CA LEU A 100 6.05 -9.97 0.50
C LEU A 100 5.23 -9.71 1.76
N CYS A 101 5.16 -10.67 2.69
CA CYS A 101 4.45 -10.52 3.94
C CYS A 101 5.00 -9.34 4.77
N ILE A 102 6.32 -9.29 4.96
CA ILE A 102 6.98 -8.22 5.72
C ILE A 102 6.76 -6.87 5.03
N SER A 103 6.88 -6.80 3.71
CA SER A 103 6.80 -5.54 2.99
C SER A 103 5.37 -4.99 2.93
N ILE A 104 4.36 -5.85 2.76
CA ILE A 104 2.94 -5.44 2.87
C ILE A 104 2.63 -5.01 4.31
N PHE A 105 3.12 -5.75 5.30
CA PHE A 105 2.92 -5.39 6.70
C PHE A 105 3.52 -4.01 7.02
N ALA A 106 4.76 -3.76 6.60
CA ALA A 106 5.40 -2.46 6.76
C ALA A 106 4.63 -1.34 6.05
N PHE A 107 4.15 -1.59 4.82
CA PHE A 107 3.32 -0.64 4.09
C PHE A 107 2.02 -0.33 4.84
N PHE A 108 1.35 -1.35 5.38
CA PHE A 108 0.15 -1.19 6.19
C PHE A 108 0.44 -0.38 7.46
N ILE A 109 1.53 -0.67 8.15
CA ILE A 109 1.94 0.08 9.34
C ILE A 109 2.13 1.57 9.01
N VAL A 110 2.84 1.88 7.92
CA VAL A 110 3.02 3.27 7.48
C VAL A 110 1.67 3.91 7.15
N ARG A 111 0.77 3.22 6.46
CA ARG A 111 -0.57 3.73 6.14
C ARG A 111 -1.37 4.00 7.41
N VAL A 112 -1.39 3.07 8.36
CA VAL A 112 -2.07 3.23 9.66
C VAL A 112 -1.57 4.46 10.42
N PHE A 113 -0.26 4.75 10.39
CA PHE A 113 0.29 5.92 11.07
C PHE A 113 0.13 7.24 10.31
N THR A 114 -0.03 7.19 8.99
CA THR A 114 -0.04 8.39 8.13
C THR A 114 -1.45 8.82 7.74
N GLU A 115 -2.42 7.90 7.75
CA GLU A 115 -3.78 8.16 7.32
C GLU A 115 -4.53 8.99 8.36
N ILE A 116 -5.01 10.16 7.94
CA ILE A 116 -5.72 11.10 8.79
C ILE A 116 -7.10 10.48 9.09
N PRO A 117 -7.53 10.41 10.36
CA PRO A 117 -8.83 9.86 10.71
C PRO A 117 -9.95 10.62 9.99
N ALA A 118 -10.97 9.89 9.52
CA ALA A 118 -12.10 10.46 8.81
C ALA A 118 -12.73 11.62 9.61
N PRO A 119 -13.18 12.71 8.94
CA PRO A 119 -13.70 13.90 9.61
C PRO A 119 -14.86 13.59 10.56
N GLU A 120 -15.72 12.63 10.20
CA GLU A 120 -16.82 12.12 11.04
C GLU A 120 -16.31 11.53 12.36
N THR A 121 -15.17 10.82 12.34
CA THR A 121 -14.57 10.23 13.55
C THR A 121 -14.05 11.31 14.49
N ILE A 122 -13.44 12.37 13.94
CA ILE A 122 -12.96 13.51 14.74
C ILE A 122 -14.14 14.23 15.41
N GLN A 123 -15.27 14.39 14.70
CA GLN A 123 -16.47 15.01 15.26
C GLN A 123 -17.08 14.18 16.40
N THR A 124 -17.18 12.86 16.26
CA THR A 124 -17.67 11.99 17.34
C THR A 124 -16.79 12.01 18.58
N VAL A 125 -15.45 12.02 18.41
CA VAL A 125 -14.51 12.11 19.52
C VAL A 125 -14.60 13.47 20.23
N ARG A 126 -14.69 14.58 19.46
CA ARG A 126 -14.89 15.91 20.05
C ARG A 126 -16.21 16.01 20.83
N GLN A 127 -17.28 15.41 20.31
CA GLN A 127 -18.56 15.41 21.00
C GLN A 127 -18.47 14.62 22.32
N ALA A 128 -17.83 13.44 22.31
CA ALA A 128 -17.61 12.67 23.53
C ALA A 128 -16.79 13.45 24.57
N ASP A 129 -15.77 14.19 24.15
CA ASP A 129 -14.95 15.05 25.01
C ASP A 129 -15.76 16.24 25.59
N SER A 130 -16.66 16.82 24.79
CA SER A 130 -17.58 17.87 25.26
C SER A 130 -18.61 17.37 26.28
N LEU A 131 -19.05 16.11 26.16
CA LEU A 131 -19.94 15.47 27.12
C LEU A 131 -19.20 15.10 28.42
N LEU A 132 -17.97 14.60 28.32
CA LEU A 132 -17.11 14.29 29.46
C LEU A 132 -16.73 15.54 30.26
N SER A 133 -16.52 16.67 29.59
CA SER A 133 -16.21 17.95 30.23
C SER A 133 -17.42 18.67 30.82
N MET A 134 -18.62 18.05 30.79
CA MET A 134 -19.88 18.67 31.25
C MET A 134 -20.07 20.09 30.70
N GLN A 135 -19.65 20.32 29.45
CA GLN A 135 -19.86 21.59 28.80
C GLN A 135 -21.26 21.57 28.19
N ASP A 136 -22.21 22.25 28.82
CA ASP A 136 -23.58 22.38 28.33
C ASP A 136 -23.59 23.07 26.95
N VAL A 137 -23.64 22.28 25.87
CA VAL A 137 -23.88 22.77 24.51
C VAL A 137 -25.38 23.12 24.37
N SER A 138 -25.82 24.10 25.14
CA SER A 138 -27.19 24.63 25.11
C SER A 138 -27.21 25.95 24.33
N ALA A 139 -26.87 25.94 23.03
CA ALA A 139 -27.16 27.08 22.16
C ALA A 139 -27.07 26.83 20.64
N SER A 140 -26.41 25.78 20.15
CA SER A 140 -26.11 25.70 18.72
C SER A 140 -26.21 24.27 18.15
N GLN A 141 -27.10 24.14 17.16
CA GLN A 141 -27.22 23.07 16.16
C GLN A 141 -28.27 21.98 16.41
N GLN A 142 -29.45 22.29 15.84
CA GLN A 142 -30.36 21.41 15.10
C GLN A 142 -29.78 20.04 14.72
N GLN A 143 -30.60 19.03 14.99
CA GLN A 143 -30.58 17.68 14.43
C GLN A 143 -30.03 17.64 12.99
N THR A 144 -28.80 17.18 12.85
CA THR A 144 -28.36 16.49 11.64
C THR A 144 -27.92 15.10 12.08
N HIS A 145 -28.66 14.09 11.61
CA HIS A 145 -28.36 12.68 11.86
C HIS A 145 -27.02 12.35 11.17
N LEU A 146 -25.91 12.60 11.86
CA LEU A 146 -24.56 12.29 11.41
C LEU A 146 -24.28 10.82 11.69
N GLU A 147 -24.04 10.06 10.62
CA GLU A 147 -23.69 8.66 10.69
C GLU A 147 -22.36 8.49 11.43
N ALA A 148 -22.46 8.06 12.69
CA ALA A 148 -21.31 7.60 13.45
C ALA A 148 -20.56 6.54 12.64
N GLY A 149 -19.23 6.70 12.51
CA GLY A 149 -18.38 5.76 11.79
C GLY A 149 -18.61 4.31 12.23
N PRO A 150 -18.38 3.32 11.38
CA PRO A 150 -18.77 1.93 11.63
C PRO A 150 -18.24 1.34 12.96
N THR A 151 -17.11 1.84 13.45
CA THR A 151 -16.51 1.46 14.74
C THR A 151 -17.17 2.15 15.95
N ALA A 152 -17.70 3.36 15.79
CA ALA A 152 -18.37 4.08 16.87
C ALA A 152 -19.68 3.40 17.29
N ARG A 153 -20.40 2.76 16.36
CA ARG A 153 -21.56 1.92 16.68
C ARG A 153 -21.21 0.73 17.57
N LEU A 154 -20.05 0.11 17.38
CA LEU A 154 -19.61 -1.02 18.21
C LEU A 154 -19.28 -0.60 19.65
N LEU A 155 -18.71 0.59 19.82
CA LEU A 155 -18.36 1.12 21.15
C LEU A 155 -19.59 1.68 21.90
N ALA A 156 -20.57 2.22 21.18
CA ALA A 156 -21.81 2.75 21.77
C ALA A 156 -22.84 1.67 22.10
N ALA A 157 -22.84 0.52 21.40
CA ALA A 157 -23.77 -0.58 21.61
C ALA A 157 -23.90 -1.06 23.07
N PRO A 158 -22.82 -1.18 23.88
CA PRO A 158 -22.96 -1.56 25.29
C PRO A 158 -23.44 -0.40 26.20
N VAL A 159 -23.20 0.86 25.83
CA VAL A 159 -23.49 2.03 26.68
C VAL A 159 -24.95 2.47 26.62
N VAL A 160 -25.58 2.41 25.44
CA VAL A 160 -26.98 2.79 25.24
C VAL A 160 -27.98 1.99 26.11
N PRO A 161 -27.91 0.66 26.20
CA PRO A 161 -28.82 -0.10 27.07
C PRO A 161 -28.56 0.14 28.56
N LEU A 162 -27.30 0.39 28.98
CA LEU A 162 -26.97 0.69 30.37
C LEU A 162 -27.50 2.06 30.81
N SER A 163 -27.42 3.08 29.95
CA SER A 163 -27.98 4.40 30.24
C SER A 163 -29.51 4.33 30.39
N ASN A 164 -30.20 3.63 29.49
CA ASN A 164 -31.65 3.44 29.59
C ASN A 164 -32.06 2.66 30.84
N ALA A 165 -31.27 1.66 31.26
CA ALA A 165 -31.53 0.91 32.49
C ALA A 165 -31.33 1.76 33.77
N VAL A 166 -30.33 2.64 33.79
CA VAL A 166 -30.10 3.58 34.90
C VAL A 166 -31.20 4.65 34.98
N VAL A 167 -31.67 5.15 33.83
CA VAL A 167 -32.78 6.13 33.78
C VAL A 167 -34.12 5.48 34.22
N GLN A 168 -34.37 4.21 33.86
CA GLN A 168 -35.57 3.50 34.31
C GLN A 168 -35.48 2.97 35.76
N GLY A 169 -34.28 2.73 36.29
CA GLY A 169 -34.08 2.28 37.67
C GLY A 169 -34.07 3.39 38.72
N GLY A 170 -34.15 4.66 38.31
CA GLY A 170 -34.15 5.84 39.17
C GLY A 170 -35.52 6.51 39.39
N ALA A 171 -36.60 5.89 38.91
CA ALA A 171 -38.00 6.29 39.16
C ALA A 171 -38.70 5.23 40.00
#